data_AF-A0A0L0FRW1-F1
#
_entry.id   AF-A0A0L0FRW1-F1
#
_cell.length_a   1.000
_cell.length_b   1.000
_cell.length_c   1.000
_cell.angle_alpha   90.00
_cell.angle_beta   90.00
_cell.angle_gamma   90.00
#
_symmetry.space_group_name_H-M   'P 1'
#
loop_
_entity.id
_entity.type
_entity.pdbx_description
1 polymer ?
#
loop_
_entity_poly.entity_id
_entity_poly.type
_entity_poly.pdbx_seq_one_letter_code
_entity_poly.pdbx_strand_id
1 'polypeptide(L)'
;MSANWMGFTTGYLTGGDGHFFGIDLCGDESAALTGTSCEDMPNTAVCETDEKAAAGQVNRTVGFKNGVLLMTFTGGKACRNGLTRTSTITFVCDRTAMGYPVFVEEEDDCSYYFEWRTAAACPALQKNQHVCYAVDVESGRMYDLSPLQAHDGDFVAMGGDRDVEFHLSVCRPLQHTPKGCINGTSICSHNPHDESAPGGSQGFFTGAPTVTEGVVTILYTGGAVCEDVYGVSGKGVSSGDVVDLSGIEDDPM
;
A
#
# COMPACT_ATOMS: atom_id res chain seq x y z
N MET A 1 -7.26 -1.28 -25.76
CA MET A 1 -8.50 -1.73 -25.09
C MET A 1 -8.31 -1.42 -23.62
N SER A 2 -9.20 -0.60 -23.06
CA SER A 2 -9.12 -0.10 -21.69
C SER A 2 -9.40 -1.23 -20.70
N ALA A 3 -8.41 -1.59 -19.88
CA ALA A 3 -8.60 -2.48 -18.75
C ALA A 3 -9.24 -1.69 -17.60
N ASN A 4 -10.41 -2.15 -17.14
CA ASN A 4 -11.13 -1.58 -16.01
C ASN A 4 -10.75 -2.34 -14.75
N TRP A 5 -10.26 -1.64 -13.73
CA TRP A 5 -9.80 -2.20 -12.47
C TRP A 5 -10.76 -1.83 -11.33
N MET A 6 -11.06 -2.77 -10.43
CA MET A 6 -11.80 -2.53 -9.20
C MET A 6 -11.05 -3.25 -8.06
N GLY A 7 -10.57 -2.49 -7.09
CA GLY A 7 -10.01 -3.03 -5.85
C GLY A 7 -11.10 -3.04 -4.79
N PHE A 8 -11.36 -4.17 -4.14
CA PHE A 8 -12.36 -4.26 -3.08
C PHE A 8 -11.69 -4.29 -1.71
N THR A 9 -12.47 -4.04 -0.66
CA THR A 9 -12.05 -3.88 0.74
C THR A 9 -11.19 -5.00 1.32
N THR A 10 -11.15 -6.19 0.69
CA THR A 10 -10.35 -7.35 1.11
C THR A 10 -9.73 -8.15 -0.06
N GLY A 11 -9.58 -7.56 -1.26
CA GLY A 11 -8.95 -8.26 -2.39
C GLY A 11 -8.86 -7.48 -3.70
N TYR A 12 -8.11 -8.05 -4.66
CA TYR A 12 -7.78 -7.43 -5.94
C TYR A 12 -8.33 -8.25 -7.10
N LEU A 13 -8.86 -7.57 -8.13
CA LEU A 13 -9.17 -8.19 -9.41
C LEU A 13 -8.10 -7.82 -10.44
N THR A 14 -7.63 -8.80 -11.19
CA THR A 14 -6.65 -8.60 -12.27
C THR A 14 -6.91 -9.57 -13.41
N GLY A 15 -6.50 -9.22 -14.63
CA GLY A 15 -6.74 -10.05 -15.80
C GLY A 15 -5.81 -9.70 -16.96
N GLY A 16 -5.57 -10.69 -17.80
CA GLY A 16 -4.66 -10.64 -18.94
C GLY A 16 -4.71 -11.94 -19.73
N ASP A 17 -4.44 -11.88 -21.03
CA ASP A 17 -4.38 -13.02 -21.95
C ASP A 17 -5.59 -13.98 -21.91
N GLY A 18 -6.77 -13.45 -21.59
CA GLY A 18 -8.01 -14.23 -21.54
C GLY A 18 -8.30 -14.88 -20.19
N HIS A 19 -7.52 -14.56 -19.16
CA HIS A 19 -7.77 -14.95 -17.78
C HIS A 19 -8.23 -13.77 -16.94
N PHE A 20 -9.04 -14.07 -15.93
CA PHE A 20 -9.46 -13.13 -14.90
C PHE A 20 -9.31 -13.76 -13.52
N PHE A 21 -8.74 -13.00 -12.60
CA PHE A 21 -8.33 -13.47 -11.28
C PHE A 21 -8.86 -12.58 -10.16
N GLY A 22 -9.33 -13.21 -9.09
CA GLY A 22 -9.50 -12.60 -7.77
C GLY A 22 -8.38 -13.02 -6.83
N ILE A 23 -7.73 -12.06 -6.18
CA ILE A 23 -6.57 -12.27 -5.30
C ILE A 23 -6.87 -11.72 -3.90
N ASP A 24 -6.71 -12.56 -2.89
CA ASP A 24 -6.71 -12.23 -1.47
C ASP A 24 -5.50 -12.89 -0.77
N LEU A 25 -4.61 -12.07 -0.26
CA LEU A 25 -3.39 -12.54 0.42
C LEU A 25 -3.67 -13.09 1.83
N CYS A 26 -4.74 -12.65 2.48
CA CYS A 26 -4.98 -12.87 3.91
C CYS A 26 -5.89 -14.07 4.18
N GLY A 27 -6.80 -14.36 3.25
CA GLY A 27 -7.73 -15.50 3.33
C GLY A 27 -8.99 -15.24 4.14
N ASP A 28 -9.33 -13.98 4.38
CA ASP A 28 -10.44 -13.56 5.23
C ASP A 28 -11.54 -12.98 4.34
N GLU A 29 -12.80 -13.46 4.48
CA GLU A 29 -14.02 -13.06 3.74
C GLU A 29 -13.78 -12.02 2.62
N SER A 30 -13.14 -12.47 1.55
CA SER A 30 -12.66 -11.60 0.49
C SER A 30 -13.79 -11.20 -0.43
N ALA A 31 -14.07 -9.90 -0.51
CA ALA A 31 -15.00 -9.33 -1.47
C ALA A 31 -14.59 -9.60 -2.93
N ALA A 32 -13.28 -9.82 -3.20
CA ALA A 32 -12.81 -10.21 -4.52
C ALA A 32 -13.13 -11.67 -4.87
N LEU A 33 -13.44 -12.49 -3.88
CA LEU A 33 -13.85 -13.88 -4.05
C LEU A 33 -15.38 -14.06 -3.91
N THR A 34 -16.09 -13.13 -3.27
CA THR A 34 -17.55 -13.10 -3.17
C THR A 34 -18.21 -13.05 -4.56
N GLY A 35 -19.19 -13.91 -4.82
CA GLY A 35 -19.85 -14.04 -6.12
C GLY A 35 -19.03 -14.77 -7.19
N THR A 36 -17.80 -15.19 -6.88
CA THR A 36 -16.99 -16.04 -7.76
C THR A 36 -17.23 -17.51 -7.46
N SER A 37 -16.77 -18.39 -8.35
CA SER A 37 -16.79 -19.83 -8.11
C SER A 37 -15.96 -20.30 -6.91
N CYS A 38 -15.11 -19.43 -6.37
CA CYS A 38 -14.22 -19.75 -5.27
C CYS A 38 -14.75 -19.28 -3.91
N GLU A 39 -15.92 -18.65 -3.89
CA GLU A 39 -16.58 -18.18 -2.66
C GLU A 39 -16.72 -19.29 -1.61
N ASP A 40 -17.08 -20.50 -2.04
CA ASP A 40 -17.26 -21.67 -1.17
C ASP A 40 -15.98 -22.50 -0.97
N MET A 41 -14.83 -22.06 -1.52
CA MET A 41 -13.56 -22.80 -1.41
C MET A 41 -12.68 -22.22 -0.30
N PRO A 42 -12.57 -22.88 0.87
CA PRO A 42 -11.85 -22.33 2.01
C PRO A 42 -10.36 -22.18 1.71
N ASN A 43 -9.76 -21.12 2.28
CA ASN A 43 -8.35 -20.78 2.13
C ASN A 43 -7.90 -20.51 0.69
N THR A 44 -8.80 -20.15 -0.23
CA THR A 44 -8.40 -19.72 -1.58
C THR A 44 -7.77 -18.33 -1.50
N ALA A 45 -6.54 -18.19 -1.98
CA ALA A 45 -5.88 -16.89 -2.09
C ALA A 45 -5.92 -16.34 -3.51
N VAL A 46 -5.86 -17.20 -4.52
CA VAL A 46 -6.00 -16.81 -5.92
C VAL A 46 -7.09 -17.65 -6.54
N CYS A 47 -8.08 -16.99 -7.13
CA CYS A 47 -9.18 -17.61 -7.85
C CYS A 47 -9.14 -17.20 -9.31
N GLU A 48 -9.10 -18.17 -10.22
CA GLU A 48 -9.34 -17.95 -11.64
C GLU A 48 -10.85 -18.02 -11.89
N THR A 49 -11.47 -16.87 -12.16
CA THR A 49 -12.93 -16.75 -12.19
C THR A 49 -13.54 -17.32 -13.47
N ASP A 50 -12.82 -17.26 -14.58
CA ASP A 50 -13.29 -17.74 -15.89
C ASP A 50 -13.34 -19.28 -15.94
N GLU A 51 -12.29 -19.94 -15.48
CA GLU A 51 -12.24 -21.41 -15.40
C GLU A 51 -12.85 -21.98 -14.12
N LYS A 52 -13.34 -21.10 -13.25
CA LYS A 52 -13.98 -21.42 -11.99
C LYS A 52 -13.11 -22.32 -11.11
N ALA A 53 -11.87 -21.91 -10.89
CA ALA A 53 -10.83 -22.73 -10.29
C ALA A 53 -10.00 -21.96 -9.26
N ALA A 54 -9.78 -22.58 -8.09
CA ALA A 54 -8.75 -22.09 -7.18
C ALA A 54 -7.38 -22.23 -7.87
N ALA A 55 -6.60 -21.16 -7.91
CA ALA A 55 -5.26 -21.11 -8.51
C ALA A 55 -4.14 -21.02 -7.45
N GLY A 56 -4.50 -21.08 -6.17
CA GLY A 56 -3.57 -21.17 -5.06
C GLY A 56 -4.25 -20.94 -3.71
N GLN A 57 -3.77 -21.62 -2.69
CA GLN A 57 -4.23 -21.44 -1.31
C GLN A 57 -3.38 -20.41 -0.57
N VAL A 58 -3.97 -19.79 0.47
CA VAL A 58 -3.33 -18.80 1.34
C VAL A 58 -1.98 -19.29 1.83
N ASN A 59 -0.96 -18.48 1.55
CA ASN A 59 0.39 -18.65 2.05
C ASN A 59 0.86 -17.31 2.61
N ARG A 60 1.31 -17.30 3.88
CA ARG A 60 1.77 -16.08 4.57
C ARG A 60 3.29 -15.92 4.54
N THR A 61 3.97 -16.72 3.73
CA THR A 61 5.43 -16.73 3.64
C THR A 61 5.88 -15.89 2.46
N VAL A 62 6.68 -14.87 2.72
CA VAL A 62 7.40 -14.11 1.70
C VAL A 62 8.82 -14.66 1.59
N GLY A 63 9.20 -15.11 0.39
CA GLY A 63 10.57 -15.45 0.05
C GLY A 63 11.33 -14.23 -0.46
N PHE A 64 12.65 -14.22 -0.25
CA PHE A 64 13.55 -13.24 -0.86
C PHE A 64 14.62 -13.98 -1.64
N LYS A 65 14.62 -13.85 -2.97
CA LYS A 65 15.54 -14.54 -3.87
C LYS A 65 16.07 -13.57 -4.91
N ASN A 66 17.39 -13.49 -5.04
CA ASN A 66 18.06 -12.65 -6.05
C ASN A 66 17.62 -11.17 -6.03
N GLY A 67 17.33 -10.60 -4.86
CA GLY A 67 16.90 -9.20 -4.74
C GLY A 67 15.40 -8.98 -4.93
N VAL A 68 14.62 -10.05 -5.11
CA VAL A 68 13.19 -9.99 -5.40
C VAL A 68 12.39 -10.65 -4.27
N LEU A 69 11.32 -9.98 -3.84
CA LEU A 69 10.35 -10.51 -2.90
C LEU A 69 9.30 -11.31 -3.66
N LEU A 70 9.04 -12.54 -3.23
CA LEU A 70 8.16 -13.47 -3.92
C LEU A 70 7.24 -14.19 -2.94
N MET A 71 6.00 -14.41 -3.35
CA MET A 71 5.04 -15.21 -2.61
C MET A 71 4.41 -16.21 -3.56
N THR A 72 4.48 -17.49 -3.20
CA THR A 72 4.01 -18.59 -4.02
C THR A 72 2.83 -19.27 -3.33
N PHE A 73 1.72 -19.40 -4.04
CA PHE A 73 0.48 -20.02 -3.61
C PHE A 73 0.33 -21.35 -4.33
N THR A 74 0.32 -22.42 -3.55
CA THR A 74 0.19 -23.81 -4.06
C THR A 74 -1.16 -24.40 -3.65
N GLY A 75 -1.47 -25.60 -4.12
CA GLY A 75 -2.69 -26.31 -3.68
C GLY A 75 -3.97 -25.84 -4.37
N GLY A 76 -3.85 -25.26 -5.56
CA GLY A 76 -4.99 -24.96 -6.42
C GLY A 76 -5.71 -26.22 -6.95
N LYS A 77 -6.73 -26.00 -7.78
CA LYS A 77 -7.46 -27.06 -8.46
C LYS A 77 -6.62 -27.62 -9.61
N ALA A 78 -6.75 -28.92 -9.86
CA ALA A 78 -6.10 -29.57 -10.99
C ALA A 78 -6.55 -28.95 -12.34
N CYS A 79 -5.59 -28.72 -13.24
CA CYS A 79 -5.86 -28.31 -14.62
C CYS A 79 -5.83 -29.53 -15.58
N ARG A 80 -6.02 -29.30 -16.88
CA ARG A 80 -6.29 -30.38 -17.86
C ARG A 80 -5.16 -31.40 -18.00
N ASN A 81 -3.92 -31.00 -17.75
CA ASN A 81 -2.73 -31.86 -17.79
C ASN A 81 -2.55 -32.70 -16.50
N GLY A 82 -3.43 -32.54 -15.50
CA GLY A 82 -3.36 -33.23 -14.21
C GLY A 82 -2.48 -32.56 -13.16
N LEU A 83 -1.80 -31.47 -13.50
CA LEU A 83 -1.02 -30.66 -12.58
C LEU A 83 -1.93 -29.73 -11.77
N THR A 84 -1.46 -29.35 -10.59
CA THR A 84 -2.16 -28.47 -9.67
C THR A 84 -1.81 -27.03 -10.00
N ARG A 85 -2.83 -26.17 -10.22
CA ARG A 85 -2.60 -24.75 -10.43
C ARG A 85 -1.79 -24.13 -9.30
N THR A 86 -0.84 -23.29 -9.67
CA THR A 86 -0.07 -22.48 -8.73
C THR A 86 -0.06 -21.03 -9.17
N SER A 87 0.15 -20.13 -8.21
CA SER A 87 0.29 -18.70 -8.50
C SER A 87 1.53 -18.17 -7.81
N THR A 88 2.28 -17.30 -8.48
CA THR A 88 3.44 -16.60 -7.89
C THR A 88 3.30 -15.10 -8.10
N ILE A 89 3.35 -14.37 -6.99
CA ILE A 89 3.39 -12.91 -6.99
C ILE A 89 4.82 -12.46 -6.74
N THR A 90 5.35 -11.66 -7.66
CA THR A 90 6.61 -10.95 -7.55
C THR A 90 6.36 -9.53 -7.08
N PHE A 91 6.83 -9.18 -5.88
CA PHE A 91 6.72 -7.82 -5.35
C PHE A 91 7.92 -6.98 -5.79
N VAL A 92 7.61 -5.86 -6.44
CA VAL A 92 8.60 -4.92 -6.96
C VAL A 92 8.50 -3.62 -6.18
N CYS A 93 9.63 -3.12 -5.69
CA CYS A 93 9.69 -1.83 -5.03
C CYS A 93 9.37 -0.72 -6.05
N ASP A 94 8.25 -0.06 -5.83
CA ASP A 94 7.86 1.16 -6.52
C ASP A 94 7.12 2.05 -5.52
N ARG A 95 7.79 3.13 -5.12
CA ARG A 95 7.30 4.06 -4.10
C ARG A 95 6.13 4.93 -4.58
N THR A 96 5.92 4.97 -5.90
CA THR A 96 4.90 5.79 -6.57
C THR A 96 3.72 4.97 -7.08
N ALA A 97 3.81 3.64 -7.02
CA ALA A 97 2.77 2.76 -7.51
C ALA A 97 1.51 2.85 -6.65
N MET A 98 0.35 2.78 -7.32
CA MET A 98 -0.96 2.72 -6.66
C MET A 98 -1.24 1.37 -5.98
N GLY A 99 -0.36 0.37 -6.15
CA GLY A 99 -0.32 -0.83 -5.32
C GLY A 99 -1.27 -1.96 -5.69
N TYR A 100 -1.35 -2.38 -6.96
CA TYR A 100 -2.16 -3.53 -7.39
C TYR A 100 -1.35 -4.59 -8.15
N PRO A 101 -1.76 -5.88 -8.13
CA PRO A 101 -1.12 -6.95 -8.89
C PRO A 101 -1.53 -6.93 -10.38
N VAL A 102 -0.57 -7.17 -11.26
CA VAL A 102 -0.73 -7.25 -12.71
C VAL A 102 -0.39 -8.66 -13.16
N PHE A 103 -1.28 -9.30 -13.93
CA PHE A 103 -0.99 -10.58 -14.58
C PHE A 103 0.14 -10.42 -15.60
N VAL A 104 1.13 -11.31 -15.54
CA VAL A 104 2.30 -11.31 -16.42
C VAL A 104 2.19 -12.40 -17.47
N GLU A 105 2.05 -13.65 -17.03
CA GLU A 105 2.00 -14.82 -17.92
C GLU A 105 1.45 -16.07 -17.22
N GLU A 106 1.07 -17.06 -18.02
CA GLU A 106 0.82 -18.45 -17.63
C GLU A 106 1.89 -19.36 -18.27
N GLU A 107 2.41 -20.31 -17.51
CA GLU A 107 3.26 -21.40 -18.02
C GLU A 107 2.45 -22.67 -18.32
N ASP A 108 3.00 -23.56 -19.17
CA ASP A 108 2.35 -24.81 -19.61
C ASP A 108 1.93 -25.77 -18.47
N ASP A 109 2.50 -25.57 -17.27
CA ASP A 109 2.21 -26.34 -16.06
C ASP A 109 1.08 -25.73 -15.20
N CYS A 110 0.35 -24.74 -15.73
CA CYS A 110 -0.72 -24.00 -15.07
C CYS A 110 -0.22 -23.18 -13.86
N SER A 111 0.99 -22.64 -13.99
CA SER A 111 1.56 -21.66 -13.06
C SER A 111 1.30 -20.26 -13.58
N TYR A 112 0.61 -19.45 -12.77
CA TYR A 112 0.29 -18.06 -13.08
C TYR A 112 1.27 -17.11 -12.39
N TYR A 113 1.75 -16.11 -13.12
CA TYR A 113 2.71 -15.14 -12.61
C TYR A 113 2.12 -13.74 -12.58
N PHE A 114 2.34 -13.05 -11.47
CA PHE A 114 1.87 -11.69 -11.24
C PHE A 114 3.03 -10.80 -10.80
N GLU A 115 3.03 -9.55 -11.25
CA GLU A 115 3.90 -8.48 -10.75
C GLU A 115 3.08 -7.52 -9.90
N TRP A 116 3.54 -7.25 -8.67
CA TRP A 116 2.90 -6.30 -7.77
C TRP A 116 3.89 -5.22 -7.38
N ARG A 117 3.75 -4.07 -8.03
CA ARG A 117 4.51 -2.85 -7.72
C ARG A 117 3.90 -2.17 -6.50
N THR A 118 4.66 -2.04 -5.42
CA THR A 118 4.18 -1.43 -4.18
C THR A 118 5.31 -0.81 -3.36
N ALA A 119 4.99 0.27 -2.64
CA ALA A 119 5.90 0.90 -1.71
C ALA A 119 6.28 -0.04 -0.55
N ALA A 120 5.39 -0.98 -0.18
CA ALA A 120 5.63 -1.95 0.89
C ALA A 120 6.77 -2.94 0.57
N ALA A 121 7.09 -3.14 -0.71
CA ALA A 121 8.19 -3.98 -1.16
C ALA A 121 9.54 -3.26 -1.11
N CYS A 122 9.52 -1.94 -0.89
CA CYS A 122 10.74 -1.17 -0.78
C CYS A 122 11.43 -1.44 0.56
N PRO A 123 12.77 -1.58 0.58
CA PRO A 123 13.51 -1.62 1.82
C PRO A 123 13.08 -0.46 2.73
N ALA A 124 12.80 -0.79 3.99
CA ALA A 124 12.61 0.20 5.02
C ALA A 124 13.82 1.14 4.96
N LEU A 125 13.57 2.40 4.63
CA LEU A 125 14.62 3.40 4.62
C LEU A 125 15.14 3.50 6.04
N GLN A 126 16.43 3.21 6.25
CA GLN A 126 17.02 3.31 7.57
C GLN A 126 16.93 4.75 8.06
N LYS A 127 16.65 4.94 9.36
CA LYS A 127 16.50 6.24 10.05
C LYS A 127 17.56 7.29 9.71
N ASN A 128 18.73 6.89 9.19
CA ASN A 128 19.91 7.74 8.99
C ASN A 128 20.27 7.94 7.50
N GLN A 129 19.47 7.46 6.55
CA GLN A 129 19.73 7.55 5.10
C GLN A 129 18.68 8.36 4.33
N HIS A 130 17.82 9.10 5.02
CA HIS A 130 16.78 9.88 4.36
C HIS A 130 17.36 11.20 3.84
N VAL A 131 17.21 11.45 2.54
CA VAL A 131 17.31 12.80 1.99
C VAL A 131 16.14 13.59 2.55
N CYS A 132 16.41 14.42 3.56
CA CYS A 132 15.43 15.28 4.21
C CYS A 132 15.69 16.75 3.89
N TYR A 133 15.97 17.03 2.62
CA TYR A 133 16.06 18.38 2.11
C TYR A 133 15.48 18.40 0.70
N ALA A 134 15.05 19.59 0.27
CA ALA A 134 14.62 19.85 -1.10
C ALA A 134 15.49 20.95 -1.70
N VAL A 135 15.73 20.91 -3.00
CA VAL A 135 16.42 21.98 -3.74
C VAL A 135 15.48 22.49 -4.81
N ASP A 136 15.19 23.78 -4.76
CA ASP A 136 14.50 24.47 -5.84
C ASP A 136 15.44 24.58 -7.04
N VAL A 137 15.05 23.94 -8.14
CA VAL A 137 15.86 23.88 -9.37
C VAL A 137 15.95 25.23 -10.09
N GLU A 138 14.99 26.13 -9.89
CA GLU A 138 14.98 27.44 -10.54
C GLU A 138 15.84 28.45 -9.79
N SER A 139 15.70 28.52 -8.47
CA SER A 139 16.44 29.45 -7.63
C SER A 139 17.78 28.91 -7.12
N GLY A 140 17.97 27.58 -7.15
CA GLY A 140 19.10 26.90 -6.52
C GLY A 140 19.03 26.88 -4.99
N ARG A 141 17.92 27.34 -4.39
CA ARG A 141 17.77 27.41 -2.94
C ARG A 141 17.53 26.01 -2.36
N MET A 142 18.24 25.70 -1.28
CA MET A 142 18.05 24.47 -0.52
C MET A 142 17.18 24.73 0.71
N TYR A 143 16.28 23.79 0.98
CA TYR A 143 15.39 23.74 2.13
C TYR A 143 15.73 22.48 2.92
N ASP A 144 16.48 22.63 4.02
CA ASP A 144 16.87 21.52 4.88
C ASP A 144 15.81 21.28 5.96
N LEU A 145 15.19 20.09 5.94
CA LEU A 145 14.16 19.66 6.89
C LEU A 145 14.70 18.70 7.95
N SER A 146 16.01 18.41 7.94
CA SER A 146 16.66 17.58 8.95
C SER A 146 16.37 18.01 10.41
N PRO A 147 16.22 19.32 10.73
CA PRO A 147 15.80 19.74 12.08
C PRO A 147 14.42 19.19 12.48
N LEU A 148 13.46 19.13 11.56
CA LEU A 148 12.13 18.56 11.81
C LEU A 148 12.19 17.03 11.96
N GLN A 149 13.07 16.38 11.19
CA GLN A 149 13.34 14.95 11.36
C GLN A 149 14.00 14.64 12.70
N ALA A 150 14.81 15.55 13.24
CA ALA A 150 15.50 15.39 14.52
C ALA A 150 14.63 15.72 15.74
N HIS A 151 13.40 16.21 15.52
CA HIS A 151 12.46 16.54 16.59
C HIS A 151 12.22 15.34 17.52
N ASP A 152 12.11 15.60 18.82
CA ASP A 152 11.83 14.60 19.83
C ASP A 152 10.31 14.34 19.92
N GLY A 153 9.90 13.08 19.71
CA GLY A 153 8.49 12.73 19.52
C GLY A 153 7.93 13.02 18.12
N ASP A 154 6.65 12.69 17.96
CA ASP A 154 5.86 12.90 16.75
C ASP A 154 5.12 14.25 16.82
N PHE A 155 4.90 14.89 15.68
CA PHE A 155 4.10 16.11 15.59
C PHE A 155 2.61 15.75 15.65
N VAL A 156 1.82 16.61 16.27
CA VAL A 156 0.37 16.42 16.40
C VAL A 156 -0.36 17.58 15.72
N ALA A 157 -1.21 17.27 14.76
CA ALA A 157 -2.05 18.24 14.06
C ALA A 157 -3.53 17.89 14.25
N MET A 158 -4.36 18.91 14.44
CA MET A 158 -5.82 18.74 14.55
C MET A 158 -6.47 19.00 13.20
N GLY A 159 -7.36 18.12 12.77
CA GLY A 159 -8.20 18.33 11.60
C GLY A 159 -9.11 19.55 11.75
N GLY A 160 -9.60 20.10 10.64
CA GLY A 160 -10.37 21.34 10.60
C GLY A 160 -11.60 21.36 11.52
N ASP A 161 -12.28 20.23 11.67
CA ASP A 161 -13.45 20.07 12.55
C ASP A 161 -13.09 19.57 13.97
N ARG A 162 -11.79 19.38 14.28
CA ARG A 162 -11.23 18.87 15.56
C ARG A 162 -11.68 17.47 15.99
N ASP A 163 -12.45 16.78 15.15
CA ASP A 163 -12.89 15.41 15.39
C ASP A 163 -11.83 14.35 15.00
N VAL A 164 -10.69 14.78 14.44
CA VAL A 164 -9.59 13.91 14.04
C VAL A 164 -8.26 14.56 14.42
N GLU A 165 -7.41 13.79 15.08
CA GLU A 165 -6.03 14.17 15.42
C GLU A 165 -5.06 13.32 14.58
N PHE A 166 -4.08 13.98 13.96
CA PHE A 166 -3.06 13.37 13.13
C PHE A 166 -1.71 13.41 13.83
N HIS A 167 -1.14 12.22 14.06
CA HIS A 167 0.25 12.05 14.45
C HIS A 167 1.08 11.93 13.18
N LEU A 168 2.09 12.78 13.00
CA LEU A 168 2.97 12.72 11.85
C LEU A 168 4.44 12.92 12.20
N SER A 169 5.33 12.35 11.38
CA SER A 169 6.77 12.52 11.49
C SER A 169 7.37 12.92 10.13
N VAL A 170 8.31 13.86 10.12
CA VAL A 170 8.93 14.39 8.89
C VAL A 170 10.13 13.52 8.49
N CYS A 171 10.14 13.04 7.24
CA CYS A 171 11.22 12.21 6.66
C CYS A 171 11.56 10.93 7.43
N ARG A 172 10.65 10.42 8.27
CA ARG A 172 10.85 9.19 9.04
C ARG A 172 9.50 8.56 9.41
N PRO A 173 9.47 7.28 9.81
CA PRO A 173 8.32 6.68 10.49
C PRO A 173 8.02 7.37 11.83
N LEU A 174 6.78 7.22 12.31
CA LEU A 174 6.42 7.63 13.67
C LEU A 174 7.34 6.97 14.71
N GLN A 175 7.70 7.73 15.74
CA GLN A 175 8.45 7.20 16.88
C GLN A 175 7.58 6.28 17.72
N HIS A 176 6.32 6.69 17.95
CA HIS A 176 5.34 5.92 18.67
C HIS A 176 4.15 5.67 17.75
N THR A 177 4.06 4.46 17.19
CA THR A 177 2.92 4.09 16.33
C THR A 177 1.67 3.87 17.20
N PRO A 178 0.60 4.66 17.04
CA PRO A 178 -0.65 4.47 17.78
C PRO A 178 -1.32 3.14 17.44
N LYS A 179 -2.17 2.65 18.35
CA LYS A 179 -2.90 1.39 18.17
C LYS A 179 -3.83 1.48 16.95
N GLY A 180 -3.79 0.46 16.09
CA GLY A 180 -4.57 0.41 14.84
C GLY A 180 -3.81 0.88 13.61
N CYS A 181 -2.70 1.61 13.78
CA CYS A 181 -1.84 2.02 12.68
C CYS A 181 -0.78 0.97 12.33
N ILE A 182 -0.41 0.92 11.06
CA ILE A 182 0.58 0.00 10.50
C ILE A 182 1.97 0.44 10.98
N ASN A 183 2.75 -0.53 11.47
CA ASN A 183 4.12 -0.28 11.89
C ASN A 183 4.95 0.33 10.76
N GLY A 184 5.65 1.41 11.07
CA GLY A 184 6.46 2.13 10.09
C GLY A 184 5.71 3.25 9.35
N THR A 185 4.40 3.42 9.57
CA THR A 185 3.66 4.57 9.01
C THR A 185 4.29 5.88 9.49
N SER A 186 4.25 6.90 8.63
CA SER A 186 4.73 8.24 8.97
C SER A 186 3.60 9.15 9.41
N ILE A 187 2.35 8.82 9.07
CA ILE A 187 1.16 9.55 9.47
C ILE A 187 0.09 8.56 9.96
N CYS A 188 -0.53 8.88 11.09
CA CYS A 188 -1.61 8.11 11.70
C CYS A 188 -2.72 9.06 12.17
N SER A 189 -3.95 8.80 11.75
CA SER A 189 -5.14 9.51 12.22
C SER A 189 -5.77 8.78 13.41
N HIS A 190 -6.31 9.53 14.36
CA HIS A 190 -6.99 8.99 15.53
C HIS A 190 -8.17 9.89 15.93
N ASN A 191 -9.17 9.32 16.60
CA ASN A 191 -10.29 10.09 17.17
C ASN A 191 -9.90 10.62 18.56
N PRO A 192 -9.70 11.94 18.75
CA PRO A 192 -9.29 12.53 20.02
C PRO A 192 -10.32 12.41 21.14
N HIS A 193 -11.56 12.02 20.81
CA HIS A 193 -12.64 11.81 21.77
C HIS A 193 -12.86 10.33 22.11
N ASP A 194 -12.19 9.41 21.41
CA ASP A 194 -12.28 7.98 21.64
C ASP A 194 -10.91 7.31 21.42
N GLU A 195 -10.06 7.34 22.45
CA GLU A 195 -8.75 6.67 22.46
C GLU A 195 -8.84 5.14 22.26
N SER A 196 -10.03 4.55 22.42
CA SER A 196 -10.24 3.12 22.24
C SER A 196 -10.48 2.73 20.78
N ALA A 197 -10.87 3.69 19.95
CA ALA A 197 -11.03 3.51 18.51
C ALA A 197 -9.66 3.24 17.85
N PRO A 198 -9.56 2.27 16.93
CA PRO A 198 -8.33 2.04 16.20
C PRO A 198 -8.00 3.24 15.30
N GLY A 199 -6.73 3.63 15.26
CA GLY A 199 -6.25 4.67 14.34
C GLY A 199 -6.19 4.20 12.89
N GLY A 200 -6.17 5.15 11.96
CA GLY A 200 -6.04 4.92 10.52
C GLY A 200 -4.65 5.34 10.02
N SER A 201 -3.91 4.43 9.37
CA SER A 201 -2.65 4.83 8.74
C SER A 201 -2.93 5.70 7.53
N GLN A 202 -2.26 6.85 7.42
CA GLN A 202 -2.49 7.77 6.31
C GLN A 202 -1.38 7.72 5.25
N GLY A 203 -0.24 7.13 5.57
CA GLY A 203 0.82 6.92 4.60
C GLY A 203 2.22 6.77 5.20
N PHE A 204 3.10 6.20 4.40
CA PHE A 204 4.51 6.04 4.67
C PHE A 204 5.28 7.15 3.96
N PHE A 205 6.38 7.62 4.57
CA PHE A 205 7.32 8.49 3.87
C PHE A 205 7.99 7.73 2.71
N THR A 206 7.67 8.12 1.48
CA THR A 206 8.04 7.37 0.27
C THR A 206 8.97 8.12 -0.69
N GLY A 207 9.40 9.34 -0.41
CA GLY A 207 10.31 10.06 -1.29
C GLY A 207 10.93 11.30 -0.67
N ALA A 208 12.00 11.82 -1.28
CA ALA A 208 12.62 13.06 -0.84
C ALA A 208 11.61 14.23 -0.96
N PRO A 209 11.66 15.22 -0.06
CA PRO A 209 10.90 16.46 -0.19
C PRO A 209 11.16 17.13 -1.55
N THR A 210 10.13 17.73 -2.13
CA THR A 210 10.20 18.43 -3.43
C THR A 210 9.85 19.91 -3.26
N VAL A 211 10.34 20.77 -4.16
CA VAL A 211 9.94 22.19 -4.19
C VAL A 211 9.31 22.51 -5.53
N THR A 212 8.13 23.13 -5.48
CA THR A 212 7.48 23.73 -6.65
C THR A 212 7.04 25.14 -6.28
N GLU A 213 7.46 26.15 -7.04
CA GLU A 213 7.10 27.56 -6.80
C GLU A 213 7.39 28.04 -5.35
N GLY A 214 8.49 27.56 -4.77
CA GLY A 214 8.90 27.90 -3.40
C GLY A 214 8.14 27.16 -2.29
N VAL A 215 7.20 26.29 -2.63
CA VAL A 215 6.46 25.44 -1.70
C VAL A 215 7.16 24.10 -1.54
N VAL A 216 7.53 23.75 -0.30
CA VAL A 216 8.14 22.46 0.03
C VAL A 216 7.05 21.45 0.33
N THR A 217 7.05 20.35 -0.42
CA THR A 217 6.03 19.31 -0.35
C THR A 217 6.64 17.96 -0.02
N ILE A 218 6.04 17.26 0.95
CA ILE A 218 6.38 15.88 1.28
C ILE A 218 5.19 14.99 0.94
N LEU A 219 5.46 13.93 0.18
CA LEU A 219 4.48 12.93 -0.21
C LEU A 219 4.54 11.72 0.73
N TYR A 220 3.39 11.36 1.27
CA TYR A 220 3.19 10.14 2.05
C TYR A 220 2.18 9.24 1.31
N THR A 221 2.55 7.98 1.04
CA THR A 221 1.70 7.05 0.27
C THR A 221 1.60 5.67 0.92
N GLY A 222 0.60 4.90 0.48
CA GLY A 222 0.43 3.51 0.91
C GLY A 222 -0.16 3.36 2.31
N GLY A 223 -1.01 4.31 2.74
CA GLY A 223 -1.75 4.19 4.00
C GLY A 223 -2.86 3.12 3.95
N ALA A 224 -3.72 3.14 4.95
CA ALA A 224 -4.87 2.25 5.05
C ALA A 224 -5.86 2.52 3.90
N VAL A 225 -6.59 1.49 3.49
CA VAL A 225 -7.63 1.62 2.45
C VAL A 225 -8.74 2.52 2.97
N CYS A 226 -9.11 3.55 2.21
CA CYS A 226 -10.19 4.47 2.55
C CYS A 226 -11.38 4.34 1.58
N GLU A 227 -12.59 4.64 2.07
CA GLU A 227 -13.78 4.70 1.23
C GLU A 227 -13.80 6.03 0.46
N ASP A 228 -13.99 5.98 -0.87
CA ASP A 228 -14.11 7.18 -1.71
C ASP A 228 -15.31 8.04 -1.27
N VAL A 229 -15.14 9.37 -1.25
CA VAL A 229 -16.14 10.42 -0.92
C VAL A 229 -17.44 10.32 -1.75
N TYR A 230 -17.43 9.54 -2.84
CA TYR A 230 -18.61 9.28 -3.68
C TYR A 230 -19.45 8.07 -3.25
N GLY A 231 -19.15 7.42 -2.12
CA GLY A 231 -19.94 6.29 -1.61
C GLY A 231 -19.90 5.06 -2.52
N VAL A 232 -18.86 4.96 -3.37
CA VAL A 232 -18.63 3.78 -4.19
C VAL A 232 -17.69 2.85 -3.43
N SER A 233 -18.29 1.91 -2.71
CA SER A 233 -17.62 0.68 -2.25
C SER A 233 -16.96 0.02 -3.48
N GLY A 234 -15.63 -0.07 -3.52
CA GLY A 234 -14.90 -0.80 -4.58
C GLY A 234 -13.77 -0.09 -5.30
N LYS A 235 -13.17 0.97 -4.74
CA LYS A 235 -11.81 1.37 -5.13
C LYS A 235 -10.88 1.22 -3.94
N GLY A 236 -9.97 0.25 -4.00
CA GLY A 236 -8.86 0.06 -3.06
C GLY A 236 -7.83 1.18 -3.14
N VAL A 237 -8.25 2.42 -2.93
CA VAL A 237 -7.37 3.59 -2.81
C VAL A 237 -6.80 3.55 -1.40
N SER A 238 -5.48 3.46 -1.30
CA SER A 238 -4.79 3.70 -0.04
C SER A 238 -4.79 5.19 0.24
N SER A 239 -4.99 5.56 1.49
CA SER A 239 -4.77 6.93 1.92
C SER A 239 -3.34 7.36 1.58
N GLY A 240 -3.23 8.61 1.15
CA GLY A 240 -1.99 9.29 0.89
C GLY A 240 -2.18 10.75 1.23
N ASP A 241 -1.21 11.30 1.95
CA ASP A 241 -1.26 12.66 2.43
C ASP A 241 -0.12 13.47 1.82
N VAL A 242 -0.40 14.75 1.64
CA VAL A 242 0.55 15.75 1.18
C VAL A 242 0.68 16.78 2.28
N VAL A 243 1.87 16.87 2.87
CA VAL A 243 2.14 17.90 3.87
C VAL A 243 2.83 19.06 3.16
N ASP A 244 2.12 20.19 3.14
CA ASP A 244 2.62 21.48 2.69
C ASP A 244 3.19 22.22 3.90
N LEU A 245 4.47 22.60 3.83
CA LEU A 245 5.17 23.33 4.88
C LEU A 245 5.16 24.85 4.66
N SER A 246 4.41 25.35 3.67
CA SER A 246 4.22 26.77 3.45
C SER A 246 3.43 27.39 4.62
N GLY A 247 3.98 28.44 5.21
CA GLY A 247 3.35 29.14 6.33
C GLY A 247 3.67 28.61 7.72
N ILE A 248 4.65 27.71 7.88
CA ILE A 248 5.27 27.47 9.20
C ILE A 248 6.11 28.72 9.52
N GLU A 249 5.50 29.66 10.22
CA GLU A 249 6.20 30.78 10.84
C GLU A 249 6.90 30.28 12.09
N ASP A 250 8.20 30.54 12.23
CA ASP A 250 8.91 30.37 13.50
C ASP A 250 8.17 31.20 14.55
N ASP A 251 7.48 30.57 15.50
CA ASP A 251 6.92 31.27 16.65
C ASP A 251 8.13 31.78 17.47
N PRO A 252 8.39 33.09 17.50
CA PRO A 252 9.58 33.60 18.15
C PRO A 252 9.42 33.47 19.65
N MET A 253 10.27 32.65 20.28
CA MET A 253 10.43 32.59 21.74
C MET A 253 10.79 33.95 22.34
#